data_AF-A0A7C1R7H7-F1
#
_entry.id   AF-A0A7C1R7H7-F1
#
_cell.length_a   1.000
_cell.length_b   1.000
_cell.length_c   1.000
_cell.angle_alpha   90.00
_cell.angle_beta   90.00
_cell.angle_gamma   90.00
#
_symmetry.space_group_name_H-M   'P 1'
#
loop_
_entity.id
_entity.type
_entity.pdbx_description
1 polymer ?
#
loop_
_entity_poly.entity_id
_entity_poly.type
_entity_poly.pdbx_seq_one_letter_code
_entity_poly.pdbx_strand_id
1 'polypeptide(L)'
;MDKINRRKFIKSAGLAGGALSLAGVAGAGYSAGADKDSFTGYGRTAYGEDQFFNRKPFLVDKPTYVQEGEPVRITSIEDIFKRNGELSRLMFSRNGDQPAWKPSDGLDALPGYLRAYYQANPGAFDEFIKAMQKGREQRTNWDKYRDKYFIADAWSNAHSSPIRGRSSFPAEPQGKPEESDFRGVNKKRLKLKSPRHGSELLKKICYSFGASLAGIAKVKKEWVYQGSLRGIGRVDYEVPSHWKYAVVIAVPHEWDSMYANPTYGTSYDAYSKLRFIAGKMEVFIKELGYSARPHVPPTSYDLVMPPLAIDAGMGEQGRNGILITPELGANTRLAAITTDMPLEPDKPIDIGVSKFCKKCRICAEECPGGAISFKDTPGEVIRGYRRWKIDQNKCFTVWNSVATSHARGCRVCLSVCPYSRKNNWIHNFAREADPRDPTGLLASGLLAMQKKFFTYPGGQEYLPPPDGNNRTFGEAPGWLRTEEWFDL
;
A
#
# COMPACT_ATOMS: atom_id res chain seq x y z
N MET A 1 -39.41 53.12 -1.74
CA MET A 1 -38.01 52.67 -1.94
C MET A 1 -37.37 52.51 -0.57
N ASP A 2 -37.26 51.28 -0.06
CA ASP A 2 -36.63 51.02 1.23
C ASP A 2 -35.14 51.41 1.19
N LYS A 3 -34.75 52.36 2.05
CA LYS A 3 -33.35 52.79 2.19
C LYS A 3 -32.51 51.62 2.70
N ILE A 4 -31.63 51.09 1.85
CA ILE A 4 -30.63 50.09 2.25
C ILE A 4 -29.73 50.74 3.31
N ASN A 5 -29.91 50.37 4.58
CA ASN A 5 -29.04 50.88 5.65
C ASN A 5 -27.65 50.22 5.56
N ARG A 6 -26.62 50.94 6.02
CA ARG A 6 -25.21 50.53 6.00
C ARG A 6 -24.97 49.10 6.53
N ARG A 7 -25.74 48.65 7.53
CA ARG A 7 -25.64 47.30 8.10
C ARG A 7 -26.16 46.22 7.14
N LYS A 8 -27.25 46.49 6.41
CA LYS A 8 -27.74 45.60 5.35
C LYS A 8 -26.74 45.55 4.19
N PHE A 9 -26.20 46.70 3.77
CA PHE A 9 -25.16 46.76 2.73
C PHE A 9 -23.90 45.98 3.11
N ILE A 10 -23.36 46.16 4.32
CA ILE A 10 -22.16 45.41 4.78
C ILE A 10 -22.45 43.91 4.86
N LYS A 11 -23.64 43.49 5.32
CA LYS A 11 -24.01 42.07 5.33
C LYS A 11 -24.13 41.50 3.91
N SER A 12 -24.77 42.22 3.00
CA SER A 12 -24.92 41.81 1.60
C SER A 12 -23.59 41.81 0.85
N ALA A 13 -22.73 42.81 1.08
CA ALA A 13 -21.39 42.90 0.50
C ALA A 13 -20.46 41.83 1.09
N GLY A 14 -20.56 41.52 2.38
CA GLY A 14 -19.84 40.42 3.02
C GLY A 14 -20.31 39.05 2.53
N LEU A 15 -21.62 38.86 2.34
CA LEU A 15 -22.18 37.65 1.73
C LEU A 15 -21.77 37.51 0.26
N ALA A 16 -21.81 38.59 -0.51
CA ALA A 16 -21.40 38.61 -1.92
C ALA A 16 -19.88 38.40 -2.06
N GLY A 17 -19.06 39.05 -1.24
CA GLY A 17 -17.62 38.86 -1.20
C GLY A 17 -17.23 37.46 -0.74
N GLY A 18 -17.95 36.91 0.26
CA GLY A 18 -17.80 35.51 0.68
C GLY A 18 -18.19 34.53 -0.42
N ALA A 19 -19.30 34.78 -1.13
CA ALA A 19 -19.75 33.95 -2.24
C ALA A 19 -18.80 34.02 -3.45
N LEU A 20 -18.29 35.20 -3.80
CA LEU A 20 -17.29 35.38 -4.86
C LEU A 20 -15.96 34.73 -4.50
N SER A 21 -15.54 34.82 -3.24
CA SER A 21 -14.32 34.15 -2.75
C SER A 21 -14.48 32.63 -2.77
N LEU A 22 -15.62 32.11 -2.32
CA LEU A 22 -15.95 30.69 -2.38
C LEU A 22 -16.05 30.19 -3.83
N ALA A 23 -16.66 30.97 -4.73
CA ALA A 23 -16.74 30.66 -6.15
C ALA A 23 -15.35 30.70 -6.81
N GLY A 24 -14.50 31.65 -6.44
CA GLY A 24 -13.11 31.73 -6.89
C GLY A 24 -12.27 30.53 -6.40
N VAL A 25 -12.40 30.16 -5.12
CA VAL A 25 -11.74 28.98 -4.54
C VAL A 25 -12.28 27.69 -5.16
N ALA A 26 -13.59 27.58 -5.38
CA ALA A 26 -14.20 26.44 -6.06
C ALA A 26 -13.78 26.35 -7.53
N GLY A 27 -13.68 27.48 -8.22
CA GLY A 27 -13.22 27.57 -9.60
C GLY A 27 -11.74 27.21 -9.74
N ALA A 28 -10.88 27.76 -8.89
CA ALA A 28 -9.47 27.39 -8.82
C ALA A 28 -9.29 25.92 -8.36
N GLY A 29 -10.19 25.43 -7.50
CA GLY A 29 -10.21 24.04 -7.09
C GLY A 29 -10.66 23.07 -8.16
N TYR A 30 -11.62 23.47 -8.98
CA TYR A 30 -12.04 22.74 -10.16
C TYR A 30 -10.94 22.74 -11.22
N SER A 31 -10.34 23.91 -11.53
CA SER A 31 -9.28 23.99 -12.53
C SER A 31 -8.05 23.21 -12.07
N ALA A 32 -7.63 23.34 -10.82
CA ALA A 32 -6.55 22.53 -10.26
C ALA A 32 -6.94 21.04 -10.24
N GLY A 33 -8.18 20.66 -9.93
CA GLY A 33 -8.61 19.25 -9.97
C GLY A 33 -8.67 18.64 -11.38
N ALA A 34 -8.88 19.47 -12.40
CA ALA A 34 -9.03 19.06 -13.80
C ALA A 34 -7.72 19.16 -14.62
N ASP A 35 -6.74 19.95 -14.15
CA ASP A 35 -5.46 20.15 -14.83
C ASP A 35 -4.58 18.90 -14.74
N LYS A 36 -4.06 18.44 -15.89
CA LYS A 36 -3.14 17.29 -15.99
C LYS A 36 -1.83 17.52 -15.21
N ASP A 37 -1.39 18.76 -15.07
CA ASP A 37 -0.15 19.13 -14.38
C ASP A 37 -0.31 19.32 -12.87
N SER A 38 -1.54 19.48 -12.37
CA SER A 38 -1.82 19.38 -10.93
C SER A 38 -1.59 17.96 -10.41
N PHE A 39 -1.55 17.01 -11.34
CA PHE A 39 -1.01 15.70 -11.17
C PHE A 39 0.49 15.67 -11.51
N THR A 40 1.33 16.65 -11.16
CA THR A 40 2.80 16.47 -11.18
C THR A 40 3.41 17.07 -9.92
N GLY A 41 3.96 16.22 -9.03
CA GLY A 41 4.38 16.70 -7.71
C GLY A 41 5.15 15.70 -6.87
N TYR A 42 5.85 14.76 -7.51
CA TYR A 42 6.79 13.89 -6.83
C TYR A 42 8.16 14.00 -7.45
N GLY A 43 9.16 14.27 -6.60
CA GLY A 43 10.57 14.33 -7.00
C GLY A 43 10.97 15.68 -7.62
N ARG A 44 10.23 16.76 -7.34
CA ARG A 44 10.66 18.11 -7.74
C ARG A 44 11.82 18.63 -6.90
N THR A 45 12.04 18.05 -5.71
CA THR A 45 13.18 18.34 -4.85
C THR A 45 13.93 17.07 -4.46
N ALA A 46 15.23 17.20 -4.21
CA ALA A 46 16.00 16.13 -3.60
C ALA A 46 15.43 15.84 -2.19
N TYR A 47 15.45 14.57 -1.77
CA TYR A 47 15.07 14.14 -0.42
C TYR A 47 13.59 14.29 -0.03
N GLY A 48 12.68 14.54 -0.98
CA GLY A 48 11.24 14.59 -0.70
C GLY A 48 10.81 15.81 0.11
N GLU A 49 11.59 16.90 0.08
CA GLU A 49 11.23 18.17 0.74
C GLU A 49 9.91 18.74 0.21
N ASP A 50 9.52 18.38 -1.02
CA ASP A 50 8.25 18.73 -1.63
C ASP A 50 7.05 17.98 -1.04
N GLN A 51 7.26 17.01 -0.14
CA GLN A 51 6.20 16.27 0.55
C GLN A 51 6.37 16.31 2.06
N PHE A 52 6.72 17.46 2.61
CA PHE A 52 6.79 17.67 4.05
C PHE A 52 5.39 17.70 4.70
N PHE A 53 5.26 17.06 5.86
CA PHE A 53 4.13 17.23 6.78
C PHE A 53 4.66 17.38 8.21
N ASN A 54 4.21 18.42 8.92
CA ASN A 54 4.64 18.62 10.30
C ASN A 54 3.90 17.66 11.25
N ARG A 55 4.50 16.50 11.49
CA ARG A 55 3.93 15.42 12.34
C ARG A 55 3.87 15.78 13.83
N LYS A 56 4.68 16.72 14.31
CA LYS A 56 4.87 17.00 15.75
C LYS A 56 3.57 17.24 16.53
N PRO A 57 2.58 18.01 16.02
CA PRO A 57 1.32 18.26 16.72
C PRO A 57 0.41 17.03 16.82
N PHE A 58 0.68 15.98 16.04
CA PHE A 58 -0.17 14.80 15.91
C PHE A 58 0.41 13.56 16.60
N LEU A 59 1.57 13.69 17.26
CA LEU A 59 2.20 12.58 17.96
C LEU A 59 1.33 12.12 19.12
N VAL A 60 1.14 10.81 19.21
CA VAL A 60 0.39 10.14 20.28
C VAL A 60 1.26 9.06 20.91
N ASP A 61 1.01 8.72 22.17
CA ASP A 61 1.83 7.72 22.88
C ASP A 61 1.45 6.28 22.53
N LYS A 62 0.27 6.08 21.94
CA LYS A 62 -0.25 4.76 21.52
C LYS A 62 -0.73 4.81 20.07
N PRO A 63 -0.49 3.75 19.28
CA PRO A 63 -1.02 3.63 17.92
C PRO A 63 -2.55 3.76 17.84
N THR A 64 -3.06 4.15 16.68
CA THR A 64 -4.50 4.42 16.47
C THR A 64 -5.33 3.17 16.15
N TYR A 65 -4.69 2.01 15.95
CA TYR A 65 -5.42 0.74 15.88
C TYR A 65 -6.02 0.41 17.25
N VAL A 66 -7.19 -0.24 17.25
CA VAL A 66 -7.91 -0.56 18.48
C VAL A 66 -7.69 -2.03 18.83
N GLN A 67 -7.03 -2.29 19.96
CA GLN A 67 -6.83 -3.65 20.49
C GLN A 67 -8.00 -4.01 21.42
N GLU A 68 -8.69 -5.11 21.14
CA GLU A 68 -9.86 -5.60 21.89
C GLU A 68 -9.77 -7.08 22.27
N GLY A 69 -8.69 -7.75 21.90
CA GLY A 69 -8.43 -9.13 22.29
C GLY A 69 -6.93 -9.42 22.37
N GLU A 70 -6.60 -10.67 22.65
CA GLU A 70 -5.21 -11.12 22.68
C GLU A 70 -4.59 -11.07 21.26
N PRO A 71 -3.45 -10.39 21.08
CA PRO A 71 -2.76 -10.36 19.81
C PRO A 71 -2.26 -11.75 19.40
N VAL A 72 -2.60 -12.18 18.19
CA VAL A 72 -2.14 -13.46 17.63
C VAL A 72 -1.30 -13.20 16.38
N ARG A 73 -0.16 -13.89 16.25
CA ARG A 73 0.70 -13.81 15.06
C ARG A 73 -0.02 -14.30 13.80
N ILE A 74 0.33 -13.72 12.65
CA ILE A 74 -0.20 -14.16 11.36
C ILE A 74 0.46 -15.46 10.89
N THR A 75 -0.35 -16.48 10.63
CA THR A 75 0.17 -17.73 10.05
C THR A 75 0.50 -17.53 8.57
N SER A 76 1.46 -18.32 8.08
CA SER A 76 1.83 -18.34 6.67
C SER A 76 0.65 -18.70 5.74
N ILE A 77 -0.31 -19.50 6.19
CA ILE A 77 -1.47 -19.92 5.39
C ILE A 77 -2.56 -18.86 5.30
N GLU A 78 -2.60 -17.92 6.24
CA GLU A 78 -3.53 -16.79 6.16
C GLU A 78 -3.08 -15.76 5.12
N ASP A 79 -1.77 -15.71 4.80
CA ASP A 79 -1.26 -14.99 3.63
C ASP A 79 -1.72 -15.67 2.34
N ILE A 80 -2.50 -14.94 1.54
CA ILE A 80 -3.08 -15.47 0.30
C ILE A 80 -2.03 -15.91 -0.71
N PHE A 81 -0.88 -15.25 -0.80
CA PHE A 81 0.15 -15.60 -1.78
C PHE A 81 0.87 -16.88 -1.39
N LYS A 82 1.17 -17.05 -0.09
CA LYS A 82 1.71 -18.30 0.43
C LYS A 82 0.71 -19.44 0.29
N ARG A 83 -0.56 -19.24 0.67
CA ARG A 83 -1.64 -20.23 0.52
C ARG A 83 -1.85 -20.67 -0.93
N ASN A 84 -1.98 -19.72 -1.85
CA ASN A 84 -2.14 -20.04 -3.27
C ASN A 84 -0.88 -20.69 -3.86
N GLY A 85 0.30 -20.36 -3.34
CA GLY A 85 1.56 -21.04 -3.66
C GLY A 85 1.55 -22.50 -3.23
N GLU A 86 1.03 -22.84 -2.05
CA GLU A 86 0.86 -24.22 -1.60
C GLU A 86 -0.10 -24.99 -2.52
N LEU A 87 -1.27 -24.42 -2.84
CA LEU A 87 -2.24 -25.03 -3.76
C LEU A 87 -1.65 -25.25 -5.15
N SER A 88 -0.89 -24.28 -5.67
CA SER A 88 -0.20 -24.39 -6.94
C SER A 88 0.79 -25.57 -6.96
N ARG A 89 1.52 -25.82 -5.87
CA ARG A 89 2.43 -26.97 -5.77
C ARG A 89 1.70 -28.31 -5.73
N LEU A 90 0.48 -28.37 -5.20
CA LEU A 90 -0.33 -29.59 -5.22
C LEU A 90 -0.91 -29.87 -6.62
N MET A 91 -1.29 -28.81 -7.35
CA MET A 91 -1.86 -28.92 -8.69
C MET A 91 -0.81 -29.17 -9.78
N PHE A 92 0.40 -28.64 -9.60
CA PHE A 92 1.46 -28.67 -10.62
C PHE A 92 2.72 -29.28 -10.01
N SER A 93 2.91 -30.59 -10.18
CA SER A 93 4.14 -31.27 -9.78
C SER A 93 5.33 -30.69 -10.52
N ARG A 94 6.43 -30.45 -9.80
CA ARG A 94 7.68 -29.93 -10.37
C ARG A 94 8.47 -30.97 -11.15
N ASN A 95 8.18 -32.26 -10.95
CA ASN A 95 8.97 -33.37 -11.49
C ASN A 95 8.20 -34.21 -12.52
N GLY A 96 7.05 -33.75 -13.00
CA GLY A 96 6.23 -34.49 -13.96
C GLY A 96 5.32 -35.56 -13.35
N ASP A 97 5.29 -35.68 -12.03
CA ASP A 97 4.33 -36.57 -11.34
C ASP A 97 2.88 -36.08 -11.51
N GLN A 98 1.93 -36.99 -11.28
CA GLN A 98 0.52 -36.62 -11.20
C GLN A 98 0.28 -35.54 -10.13
N PRO A 99 -0.67 -34.61 -10.36
CA PRO A 99 -1.06 -33.64 -9.33
C PRO A 99 -1.46 -34.36 -8.04
N ALA A 100 -0.93 -33.89 -6.91
CA ALA A 100 -1.33 -34.38 -5.60
C ALA A 100 -2.76 -33.97 -5.22
N TRP A 101 -3.30 -32.95 -5.90
CA TRP A 101 -4.68 -32.51 -5.77
C TRP A 101 -5.10 -31.69 -6.99
N LYS A 102 -6.36 -31.85 -7.43
CA LYS A 102 -7.01 -30.98 -8.42
C LYS A 102 -8.30 -30.40 -7.83
N PRO A 103 -8.78 -29.25 -8.34
CA PRO A 103 -10.01 -28.62 -7.87
C PRO A 103 -11.23 -29.53 -7.79
N SER A 104 -11.37 -30.48 -8.72
CA SER A 104 -12.49 -31.42 -8.76
C SER A 104 -12.44 -32.49 -7.66
N ASP A 105 -11.31 -32.67 -6.98
CA ASP A 105 -11.20 -33.57 -5.81
C ASP A 105 -11.87 -32.97 -4.56
N GLY A 106 -12.18 -31.66 -4.59
CA GLY A 106 -12.87 -30.97 -3.52
C GLY A 106 -12.00 -30.65 -2.29
N LEU A 107 -12.63 -29.99 -1.31
CA LEU A 107 -11.97 -29.52 -0.09
C LEU A 107 -11.46 -30.66 0.80
N ASP A 108 -12.16 -31.79 0.83
CA ASP A 108 -11.85 -32.93 1.70
C ASP A 108 -10.60 -33.71 1.27
N ALA A 109 -10.11 -33.48 0.04
CA ALA A 109 -8.86 -34.04 -0.43
C ALA A 109 -7.63 -33.15 -0.11
N LEU A 110 -7.83 -31.92 0.40
CA LEU A 110 -6.71 -31.04 0.74
C LEU A 110 -5.97 -31.51 2.00
N PRO A 111 -4.66 -31.21 2.12
CA PRO A 111 -3.92 -31.34 3.37
C PRO A 111 -4.64 -30.66 4.54
N GLY A 112 -4.60 -31.26 5.73
CA GLY A 112 -5.40 -30.85 6.88
C GLY A 112 -5.29 -29.36 7.25
N TYR A 113 -4.09 -28.78 7.14
CA TYR A 113 -3.85 -27.36 7.43
C TYR A 113 -4.52 -26.41 6.41
N LEU A 114 -4.61 -26.77 5.13
CA LEU A 114 -5.34 -25.99 4.12
C LEU A 114 -6.84 -26.17 4.28
N ARG A 115 -7.28 -27.41 4.52
CA ARG A 115 -8.69 -27.73 4.76
C ARG A 115 -9.24 -26.95 5.95
N ALA A 116 -8.53 -26.94 7.07
CA ALA A 116 -8.90 -26.19 8.27
C ALA A 116 -9.06 -24.68 7.99
N TYR A 117 -8.17 -24.10 7.18
CA TYR A 117 -8.29 -22.69 6.78
C TYR A 117 -9.60 -22.43 6.02
N TYR A 118 -9.91 -23.26 5.01
CA TYR A 118 -11.11 -23.07 4.19
C TYR A 118 -12.41 -23.36 4.95
N GLN A 119 -12.41 -24.33 5.87
CA GLN A 119 -13.54 -24.59 6.77
C GLN A 119 -13.79 -23.40 7.71
N ALA A 120 -12.72 -22.75 8.21
CA ALA A 120 -12.82 -21.56 9.05
C ALA A 120 -13.17 -20.28 8.26
N ASN A 121 -13.09 -20.31 6.92
CA ASN A 121 -13.36 -19.16 6.06
C ASN A 121 -14.31 -19.57 4.91
N PRO A 122 -15.62 -19.76 5.19
CA PRO A 122 -16.60 -20.12 4.17
C PRO A 122 -16.58 -19.17 2.97
N GLY A 123 -16.71 -19.72 1.77
CA GLY A 123 -16.65 -18.98 0.50
C GLY A 123 -15.25 -18.63 0.00
N ALA A 124 -14.21 -18.74 0.83
CA ALA A 124 -12.83 -18.48 0.39
C ALA A 124 -12.35 -19.47 -0.67
N PHE A 125 -12.82 -20.72 -0.62
CA PHE A 125 -12.49 -21.74 -1.62
C PHE A 125 -13.16 -21.44 -2.97
N ASP A 126 -14.44 -21.08 -2.94
CA ASP A 126 -15.18 -20.73 -4.16
C ASP A 126 -14.56 -19.50 -4.84
N GLU A 127 -14.17 -18.48 -4.07
CA GLU A 127 -13.44 -17.34 -4.60
C GLU A 127 -12.05 -17.72 -5.12
N PHE A 128 -11.36 -18.70 -4.53
CA PHE A 128 -10.12 -19.23 -5.10
C PHE A 128 -10.37 -19.90 -6.47
N ILE A 129 -11.39 -20.74 -6.60
CA ILE A 129 -11.77 -21.37 -7.88
C ILE A 129 -12.12 -20.31 -8.93
N LYS A 130 -12.90 -19.31 -8.54
CA LYS A 130 -13.27 -18.17 -9.40
C LYS A 130 -12.04 -17.36 -9.82
N ALA A 131 -11.10 -17.09 -8.92
CA ALA A 131 -9.86 -16.40 -9.24
C ALA A 131 -9.04 -17.19 -10.28
N MET A 132 -8.99 -18.51 -10.19
CA MET A 132 -8.31 -19.33 -11.20
C MET A 132 -9.00 -19.29 -12.56
N GLN A 133 -10.33 -19.33 -12.58
CA GLN A 133 -11.10 -19.19 -13.81
C GLN A 133 -10.84 -17.83 -14.45
N LYS A 134 -10.92 -16.74 -13.67
CA LYS A 134 -10.59 -15.39 -14.13
C LYS A 134 -9.16 -15.30 -14.65
N GLY A 135 -8.20 -15.95 -13.99
CA GLY A 135 -6.81 -15.99 -14.46
C GLY A 135 -6.63 -16.70 -15.81
N ARG A 136 -7.46 -17.71 -16.13
CA ARG A 136 -7.50 -18.31 -17.47
C ARG A 136 -8.09 -17.34 -18.49
N GLU A 137 -9.23 -16.73 -18.18
CA GLU A 137 -9.89 -15.72 -19.02
C GLU A 137 -8.96 -14.53 -19.30
N GLN A 138 -8.25 -14.03 -18.28
CA GLN A 138 -7.25 -12.96 -18.40
C GLN A 138 -6.15 -13.33 -19.41
N ARG A 139 -5.61 -14.55 -19.36
CA ARG A 139 -4.55 -14.97 -20.30
C ARG A 139 -5.06 -14.97 -21.74
N THR A 140 -6.26 -15.48 -21.97
CA THR A 140 -6.91 -15.42 -23.29
C THR A 140 -7.16 -13.98 -23.74
N ASN A 141 -7.62 -13.12 -22.82
CA ASN A 141 -7.88 -11.72 -23.10
C ASN A 141 -6.59 -10.92 -23.35
N TRP A 142 -5.47 -11.28 -22.70
CA TRP A 142 -4.20 -10.59 -22.90
C TRP A 142 -3.77 -10.61 -24.36
N ASP A 143 -3.91 -11.74 -25.05
CA ASP A 143 -3.57 -11.84 -26.49
C ASP A 143 -4.38 -10.86 -27.36
N LYS A 144 -5.59 -10.50 -26.94
CA LYS A 144 -6.45 -9.53 -27.63
C LYS A 144 -6.09 -8.07 -27.30
N TYR A 145 -5.60 -7.78 -26.10
CA TYR A 145 -5.39 -6.40 -25.62
C TYR A 145 -3.92 -6.01 -25.47
N ARG A 146 -2.99 -6.95 -25.68
CA ARG A 146 -1.55 -6.76 -25.46
C ARG A 146 -0.99 -5.58 -26.21
N ASP A 147 -1.43 -5.34 -27.43
CA ASP A 147 -0.84 -4.28 -28.27
C ASP A 147 -1.21 -2.90 -27.71
N LYS A 148 -2.45 -2.69 -27.29
CA LYS A 148 -2.88 -1.46 -26.59
C LYS A 148 -2.05 -1.19 -25.33
N TYR A 149 -1.77 -2.21 -24.52
CA TYR A 149 -1.09 -2.08 -23.23
C TYR A 149 0.38 -2.50 -23.25
N PHE A 150 0.99 -2.59 -24.44
CA PHE A 150 2.30 -3.21 -24.61
C PHE A 150 3.39 -2.45 -23.85
N ILE A 151 3.40 -1.13 -23.95
CA ILE A 151 4.37 -0.29 -23.23
C ILE A 151 4.17 -0.42 -21.71
N ALA A 152 2.93 -0.41 -21.23
CA ALA A 152 2.64 -0.55 -19.80
C ALA A 152 3.11 -1.89 -19.21
N ASP A 153 2.96 -2.96 -19.98
CA ASP A 153 3.45 -4.28 -19.58
C ASP A 153 4.98 -4.36 -19.67
N ALA A 154 5.59 -3.83 -20.73
CA ALA A 154 7.05 -3.74 -20.88
C ALA A 154 7.69 -2.95 -19.72
N TRP A 155 7.13 -1.79 -19.37
CA TRP A 155 7.55 -0.97 -18.24
C TRP A 155 7.45 -1.73 -16.91
N SER A 156 6.31 -2.39 -16.68
CA SER A 156 6.10 -3.21 -15.49
C SER A 156 7.05 -4.41 -15.41
N ASN A 157 7.34 -5.05 -16.54
CA ASN A 157 8.28 -6.17 -16.64
C ASN A 157 9.71 -5.72 -16.36
N ALA A 158 10.13 -4.57 -16.89
CA ALA A 158 11.42 -3.97 -16.60
C ALA A 158 11.61 -3.74 -15.09
N HIS A 159 10.61 -3.14 -14.43
CA HIS A 159 10.62 -2.97 -12.98
C HIS A 159 10.54 -4.27 -12.18
N SER A 160 10.03 -5.36 -12.76
CA SER A 160 9.98 -6.67 -12.09
C SER A 160 11.30 -7.42 -12.08
N SER A 161 12.26 -7.01 -12.93
CA SER A 161 13.53 -7.71 -13.13
C SER A 161 14.37 -7.96 -11.86
N PRO A 162 14.44 -7.07 -10.84
CA PRO A 162 15.24 -7.33 -9.64
C PRO A 162 14.46 -8.05 -8.53
N ILE A 163 13.23 -8.52 -8.78
CA ILE A 163 12.33 -9.02 -7.73
C ILE A 163 12.40 -10.55 -7.56
N ARG A 164 12.81 -11.28 -8.60
CA ARG A 164 12.68 -12.75 -8.65
C ARG A 164 13.94 -13.45 -9.16
N GLY A 165 14.08 -14.71 -8.77
CA GLY A 165 15.10 -15.60 -9.29
C GLY A 165 16.52 -15.27 -8.79
N ARG A 166 17.52 -15.82 -9.48
CA ARG A 166 18.94 -15.66 -9.12
C ARG A 166 19.43 -14.21 -9.20
N SER A 167 18.72 -13.35 -9.92
CA SER A 167 19.02 -11.92 -10.08
C SER A 167 18.31 -11.04 -9.04
N SER A 168 17.61 -11.62 -8.05
CA SER A 168 16.90 -10.83 -7.05
C SER A 168 17.88 -10.03 -6.18
N PHE A 169 17.59 -8.75 -5.96
CA PHE A 169 18.35 -7.91 -5.03
C PHE A 169 17.44 -7.36 -3.90
N PRO A 170 17.88 -7.30 -2.64
CA PRO A 170 18.98 -8.12 -2.10
C PRO A 170 18.66 -9.61 -2.28
N ALA A 171 19.70 -10.44 -2.24
CA ALA A 171 19.55 -11.88 -2.38
C ALA A 171 18.69 -12.45 -1.25
N GLU A 172 17.90 -13.49 -1.53
CA GLU A 172 17.14 -14.16 -0.48
C GLU A 172 18.09 -14.78 0.55
N PRO A 173 17.83 -14.59 1.85
CA PRO A 173 18.67 -15.12 2.91
C PRO A 173 18.69 -16.64 2.88
N GLN A 174 19.83 -17.23 3.25
CA GLN A 174 20.05 -18.68 3.29
C GLN A 174 20.38 -19.10 4.73
N GLY A 175 19.61 -20.04 5.27
CA GLY A 175 19.76 -20.54 6.64
C GLY A 175 18.99 -19.73 7.68
N LYS A 176 19.37 -19.91 8.95
CA LYS A 176 18.69 -19.30 10.11
C LYS A 176 19.04 -17.81 10.25
N PRO A 177 18.11 -16.94 10.71
CA PRO A 177 18.37 -15.51 10.94
C PRO A 177 19.60 -15.22 11.80
N GLU A 178 19.86 -16.05 12.82
CA GLU A 178 21.01 -15.94 13.73
C GLU A 178 22.36 -16.04 12.99
N GLU A 179 22.37 -16.63 11.79
CA GLU A 179 23.54 -16.73 10.92
C GLU A 179 23.43 -15.76 9.73
N SER A 180 22.29 -15.77 9.02
CA SER A 180 22.13 -15.01 7.78
C SER A 180 22.17 -13.49 7.99
N ASP A 181 21.64 -13.01 9.12
CA ASP A 181 21.51 -11.58 9.39
C ASP A 181 22.83 -10.99 9.91
N PHE A 182 23.72 -11.86 10.42
CA PHE A 182 25.08 -11.51 10.85
C PHE A 182 26.14 -11.77 9.78
N ARG A 183 25.80 -12.49 8.70
CA ARG A 183 26.72 -12.74 7.60
C ARG A 183 27.14 -11.43 6.95
N GLY A 184 28.45 -11.19 6.90
CA GLY A 184 29.03 -9.97 6.35
C GLY A 184 29.01 -8.77 7.30
N VAL A 185 28.60 -8.94 8.56
CA VAL A 185 28.71 -7.89 9.57
C VAL A 185 30.19 -7.58 9.82
N ASN A 186 30.53 -6.29 9.80
CA ASN A 186 31.87 -5.83 10.10
C ASN A 186 32.23 -6.16 11.55
N LYS A 187 33.38 -6.82 11.76
CA LYS A 187 33.84 -7.22 13.10
C LYS A 187 34.06 -6.02 14.02
N LYS A 188 34.40 -4.85 13.46
CA LYS A 188 34.52 -3.60 14.21
C LYS A 188 33.14 -2.97 14.36
N ARG A 189 32.49 -3.24 15.48
CA ARG A 189 31.22 -2.60 15.85
C ARG A 189 31.44 -1.15 16.27
N LEU A 190 30.94 -0.21 15.47
CA LEU A 190 31.03 1.21 15.79
C LEU A 190 30.03 1.58 16.88
N LYS A 191 30.50 2.18 17.97
CA LYS A 191 29.63 2.61 19.07
C LYS A 191 28.88 3.88 18.69
N LEU A 192 27.55 3.84 18.77
CA LEU A 192 26.71 5.03 18.63
C LEU A 192 26.89 6.00 19.80
N LYS A 193 26.80 7.31 19.51
CA LYS A 193 26.75 8.37 20.54
C LYS A 193 25.52 8.21 21.44
N SER A 194 24.36 7.90 20.84
CA SER A 194 23.14 7.51 21.53
C SER A 194 22.20 6.80 20.55
N PRO A 195 21.14 6.10 21.03
CA PRO A 195 20.14 5.50 20.14
C PRO A 195 19.47 6.51 19.21
N ARG A 196 19.23 7.74 19.69
CA ARG A 196 18.68 8.85 18.90
C ARG A 196 19.58 9.22 17.72
N HIS A 197 20.90 9.33 17.93
CA HIS A 197 21.84 9.58 16.84
C HIS A 197 21.80 8.45 15.80
N GLY A 198 21.63 7.20 16.25
CA GLY A 198 21.42 6.06 15.36
C GLY A 198 20.18 6.23 14.48
N SER A 199 19.03 6.56 15.09
CA SER A 199 17.78 6.80 14.37
C SER A 199 17.90 7.95 13.36
N GLU A 200 18.47 9.08 13.78
CA GLU A 200 18.68 10.24 12.91
C GLU A 200 19.62 9.91 11.74
N LEU A 201 20.69 9.16 11.98
CA LEU A 201 21.61 8.70 10.93
C LEU A 201 20.88 7.79 9.93
N LEU A 202 20.22 6.73 10.40
CA LEU A 202 19.60 5.75 9.49
C LEU A 202 18.50 6.39 8.65
N LYS A 203 17.70 7.32 9.21
CA LYS A 203 16.73 8.08 8.42
C LYS A 203 17.39 8.89 7.31
N LYS A 204 18.45 9.64 7.61
CA LYS A 204 19.22 10.40 6.60
C LYS A 204 19.73 9.50 5.47
N ILE A 205 20.25 8.32 5.82
CA ILE A 205 20.73 7.35 4.82
C ILE A 205 19.58 6.77 4.00
N CYS A 206 18.44 6.44 4.61
CA CYS A 206 17.24 6.02 3.87
C CYS A 206 16.83 7.05 2.81
N TYR A 207 16.77 8.34 3.18
CA TYR A 207 16.45 9.42 2.24
C TYR A 207 17.52 9.55 1.15
N SER A 208 18.80 9.48 1.49
CA SER A 208 19.91 9.49 0.51
C SER A 208 19.84 8.32 -0.47
N PHE A 209 19.32 7.16 -0.06
CA PHE A 209 19.10 6.01 -0.94
C PHE A 209 17.80 6.06 -1.74
N GLY A 210 16.94 7.06 -1.51
CA GLY A 210 15.73 7.31 -2.30
C GLY A 210 14.41 6.93 -1.64
N ALA A 211 14.39 6.67 -0.33
CA ALA A 211 13.12 6.54 0.40
C ALA A 211 12.40 7.90 0.44
N SER A 212 11.06 7.88 0.32
CA SER A 212 10.23 9.08 0.48
C SER A 212 9.86 9.31 1.94
N LEU A 213 9.73 8.23 2.72
CA LEU A 213 9.49 8.27 4.16
C LEU A 213 10.40 7.25 4.86
N ALA A 214 10.85 7.60 6.06
CA ALA A 214 11.61 6.72 6.94
C ALA A 214 11.15 6.90 8.39
N GLY A 215 10.93 5.80 9.09
CA GLY A 215 10.48 5.75 10.47
C GLY A 215 11.09 4.56 11.20
N ILE A 216 11.22 4.66 12.51
CA ILE A 216 11.81 3.62 13.36
C ILE A 216 10.75 3.10 14.32
N ALA A 217 10.62 1.78 14.41
CA ALA A 217 9.76 1.13 15.40
C ALA A 217 10.51 0.03 16.15
N LYS A 218 10.03 -0.32 17.35
CA LYS A 218 10.36 -1.63 17.93
C LYS A 218 9.60 -2.71 17.18
N VAL A 219 10.23 -3.86 16.95
CA VAL A 219 9.54 -5.00 16.38
C VAL A 219 8.66 -5.63 17.47
N LYS A 220 7.36 -5.67 17.25
CA LYS A 220 6.43 -6.41 18.11
C LYS A 220 6.23 -7.82 17.56
N LYS A 221 6.12 -8.81 18.46
CA LYS A 221 6.06 -10.23 18.08
C LYS A 221 4.86 -10.53 17.19
N GLU A 222 3.73 -9.88 17.44
CA GLU A 222 2.47 -10.04 16.70
C GLU A 222 2.55 -9.61 15.24
N TRP A 223 3.53 -8.78 14.88
CA TRP A 223 3.79 -8.35 13.49
C TRP A 223 4.67 -9.31 12.72
N VAL A 224 5.19 -10.36 13.36
CA VAL A 224 6.04 -11.36 12.73
C VAL A 224 5.19 -12.55 12.31
N TYR A 225 5.31 -12.96 11.05
CA TYR A 225 4.63 -14.16 10.55
C TYR A 225 5.04 -15.41 11.35
N GLN A 226 4.25 -16.47 11.31
CA GLN A 226 4.57 -17.77 11.91
C GLN A 226 4.27 -18.92 10.94
N GLY A 227 4.83 -20.11 11.21
CA GLY A 227 4.68 -21.31 10.39
C GLY A 227 5.45 -21.30 9.07
N SER A 228 6.24 -20.25 8.80
CA SER A 228 7.25 -20.24 7.74
C SER A 228 8.21 -19.06 7.92
N LEU A 229 9.50 -19.29 7.68
CA LEU A 229 10.58 -18.32 7.79
C LEU A 229 11.48 -18.37 6.54
N ARG A 230 11.76 -17.20 5.94
CA ARG A 230 12.64 -17.12 4.77
C ARG A 230 14.04 -17.64 5.06
N GLY A 231 14.60 -18.38 4.11
CA GLY A 231 15.90 -19.05 4.24
C GLY A 231 15.84 -20.45 4.87
N ILE A 232 14.68 -20.84 5.43
CA ILE A 232 14.47 -22.17 6.02
C ILE A 232 13.29 -22.90 5.35
N GLY A 233 12.13 -22.24 5.22
CA GLY A 233 10.91 -22.86 4.68
C GLY A 233 9.78 -22.89 5.72
N ARG A 234 9.03 -23.99 5.79
CA ARG A 234 7.97 -24.19 6.80
C ARG A 234 8.60 -24.64 8.10
N VAL A 235 8.44 -23.85 9.15
CA VAL A 235 9.02 -24.09 10.46
C VAL A 235 8.27 -23.25 11.49
N ASP A 236 8.11 -23.78 12.69
CA ASP A 236 7.69 -23.01 13.85
C ASP A 236 8.91 -22.39 14.51
N TYR A 237 8.82 -21.10 14.84
CA TYR A 237 9.96 -20.34 15.31
C TYR A 237 9.55 -19.22 16.25
N GLU A 238 10.40 -19.01 17.25
CA GLU A 238 10.39 -17.80 18.06
C GLU A 238 10.94 -16.63 17.26
N VAL A 239 10.43 -15.43 17.52
CA VAL A 239 10.90 -14.22 16.86
C VAL A 239 12.40 -14.05 17.16
N PRO A 240 13.27 -13.91 16.14
CA PRO A 240 14.70 -13.78 16.37
C PRO A 240 15.01 -12.61 17.31
N SER A 241 15.75 -12.89 18.39
CA SER A 241 15.97 -11.93 19.49
C SER A 241 16.72 -10.66 19.09
N HIS A 242 17.47 -10.71 17.98
CA HIS A 242 18.18 -9.57 17.40
C HIS A 242 17.32 -8.68 16.51
N TRP A 243 16.10 -9.10 16.12
CA TRP A 243 15.13 -8.24 15.45
C TRP A 243 14.49 -7.27 16.44
N LYS A 244 15.29 -6.39 17.05
CA LYS A 244 14.84 -5.48 18.11
C LYS A 244 14.12 -4.26 17.54
N TYR A 245 14.70 -3.69 16.50
CA TYR A 245 14.21 -2.49 15.84
C TYR A 245 13.97 -2.76 14.36
N ALA A 246 13.03 -2.03 13.79
CA ALA A 246 12.78 -1.97 12.37
C ALA A 246 12.97 -0.56 11.86
N VAL A 247 13.82 -0.40 10.85
CA VAL A 247 13.85 0.79 10.00
C VAL A 247 12.79 0.58 8.92
N VAL A 248 11.65 1.24 9.07
CA VAL A 248 10.57 1.20 8.10
C VAL A 248 10.82 2.28 7.05
N ILE A 249 10.69 1.92 5.78
CA ILE A 249 10.84 2.83 4.64
C ILE A 249 9.59 2.77 3.77
N ALA A 250 9.27 3.89 3.14
CA ALA A 250 8.20 3.94 2.17
C ALA A 250 8.59 4.67 0.89
N VAL A 251 8.02 4.20 -0.21
CA VAL A 251 8.02 4.89 -1.51
C VAL A 251 6.63 4.78 -2.13
N PRO A 252 6.22 5.75 -2.95
CA PRO A 252 4.99 5.69 -3.72
C PRO A 252 5.14 4.83 -4.97
N HIS A 253 4.00 4.41 -5.53
CA HIS A 253 3.98 4.07 -6.95
C HIS A 253 4.18 5.33 -7.80
N GLU A 254 4.60 5.13 -9.04
CA GLU A 254 4.39 6.08 -10.11
C GLU A 254 2.89 6.42 -10.15
N TRP A 255 2.58 7.69 -9.94
CA TRP A 255 1.21 8.10 -9.66
C TRP A 255 0.34 8.12 -10.91
N ASP A 256 0.87 8.47 -12.09
CA ASP A 256 0.04 8.62 -13.29
C ASP A 256 -0.45 7.26 -13.78
N SER A 257 0.46 6.29 -13.84
CA SER A 257 0.17 4.87 -14.02
C SER A 257 -0.80 4.35 -12.95
N MET A 258 -0.60 4.72 -11.68
CA MET A 258 -1.47 4.30 -10.58
C MET A 258 -2.88 4.91 -10.67
N TYR A 259 -3.01 6.16 -11.12
CA TYR A 259 -4.29 6.83 -11.31
C TYR A 259 -5.05 6.43 -12.54
N ALA A 260 -4.41 5.85 -13.55
CA ALA A 260 -5.08 5.46 -14.77
C ALA A 260 -6.12 4.34 -14.53
N ASN A 261 -5.85 3.13 -14.99
CA ASN A 261 -6.62 1.97 -14.61
C ASN A 261 -5.64 0.85 -14.21
N PRO A 262 -6.11 -0.25 -13.60
CA PRO A 262 -5.24 -1.33 -13.14
C PRO A 262 -4.31 -1.93 -14.20
N THR A 263 -4.62 -1.74 -15.48
CA THR A 263 -3.89 -2.29 -16.63
C THR A 263 -2.63 -1.50 -16.98
N TYR A 264 -2.59 -0.20 -16.69
CA TYR A 264 -1.46 0.68 -17.05
C TYR A 264 -0.25 0.59 -16.13
N GLY A 265 -0.24 -0.35 -15.19
CA GLY A 265 0.88 -0.51 -14.29
C GLY A 265 0.78 -1.71 -13.37
N THR A 266 1.83 -1.91 -12.59
CA THR A 266 1.87 -2.88 -11.50
C THR A 266 2.33 -2.19 -10.22
N SER A 267 2.66 -2.95 -9.18
CA SER A 267 3.33 -2.40 -7.99
C SER A 267 4.85 -2.54 -8.03
N TYR A 268 5.42 -3.03 -9.14
CA TYR A 268 6.84 -3.38 -9.21
C TYR A 268 7.77 -2.19 -9.32
N ASP A 269 7.29 -1.08 -9.84
CA ASP A 269 7.99 0.20 -9.84
C ASP A 269 8.39 0.63 -8.42
N ALA A 270 7.46 0.53 -7.47
CA ALA A 270 7.71 0.85 -6.07
C ALA A 270 8.50 -0.27 -5.38
N TYR A 271 8.17 -1.54 -5.63
CA TYR A 271 8.88 -2.66 -4.99
C TYR A 271 10.35 -2.78 -5.43
N SER A 272 10.66 -2.47 -6.68
CA SER A 272 12.05 -2.44 -7.18
C SER A 272 12.86 -1.35 -6.46
N LYS A 273 12.31 -0.13 -6.33
CA LYS A 273 12.93 0.95 -5.55
C LYS A 273 13.19 0.51 -4.10
N LEU A 274 12.18 -0.05 -3.43
CA LEU A 274 12.31 -0.54 -2.05
C LEU A 274 13.36 -1.63 -1.91
N ARG A 275 13.47 -2.54 -2.88
CA ARG A 275 14.51 -3.57 -2.90
C ARG A 275 15.91 -2.97 -2.94
N PHE A 276 16.14 -1.98 -3.80
CA PHE A 276 17.44 -1.30 -3.84
C PHE A 276 17.74 -0.53 -2.55
N ILE A 277 16.77 0.20 -2.00
CA ILE A 277 16.95 0.94 -0.74
C ILE A 277 17.23 -0.04 0.40
N ALA A 278 16.40 -1.06 0.58
CA ALA A 278 16.53 -2.02 1.68
C ALA A 278 17.81 -2.85 1.60
N GLY A 279 18.23 -3.26 0.40
CA GLY A 279 19.49 -3.97 0.21
C GLY A 279 20.72 -3.10 0.49
N LYS A 280 20.69 -1.83 0.08
CA LYS A 280 21.76 -0.88 0.44
C LYS A 280 21.80 -0.59 1.94
N MET A 281 20.63 -0.46 2.58
CA MET A 281 20.52 -0.31 4.03
C MET A 281 21.03 -1.53 4.79
N GLU A 282 20.76 -2.74 4.31
CA GLU A 282 21.31 -3.97 4.89
C GLU A 282 22.84 -3.91 4.91
N VAL A 283 23.47 -3.66 3.76
CA VAL A 283 24.93 -3.54 3.67
C VAL A 283 25.46 -2.43 4.57
N PHE A 284 24.85 -1.25 4.52
CA PHE A 284 25.29 -0.10 5.33
C PHE A 284 25.27 -0.41 6.84
N ILE A 285 24.18 -1.00 7.35
CA ILE A 285 24.06 -1.35 8.77
C ILE A 285 25.07 -2.44 9.15
N LYS A 286 25.29 -3.42 8.28
CA LYS A 286 26.30 -4.48 8.47
C LYS A 286 27.72 -3.91 8.51
N GLU A 287 28.04 -2.94 7.67
CA GLU A 287 29.34 -2.24 7.67
C GLU A 287 29.59 -1.44 8.96
N LEU A 288 28.53 -0.96 9.62
CA LEU A 288 28.63 -0.34 10.94
C LEU A 288 28.81 -1.36 12.09
N GLY A 289 28.75 -2.66 11.78
CA GLY A 289 28.94 -3.77 12.71
C GLY A 289 27.67 -4.20 13.45
N TYR A 290 26.49 -4.01 12.83
CA TYR A 290 25.19 -4.42 13.37
C TYR A 290 24.50 -5.42 12.43
N SER A 291 23.71 -6.34 12.98
CA SER A 291 22.91 -7.27 12.17
C SER A 291 21.86 -6.52 11.36
N ALA A 292 21.55 -7.02 10.17
CA ALA A 292 20.50 -6.45 9.34
C ALA A 292 19.80 -7.51 8.51
N ARG A 293 18.48 -7.41 8.38
CA ARG A 293 17.69 -8.22 7.46
C ARG A 293 16.62 -7.39 6.76
N PRO A 294 16.62 -7.33 5.42
CA PRO A 294 15.59 -6.63 4.66
C PRO A 294 14.32 -7.48 4.56
N HIS A 295 13.18 -6.80 4.66
CA HIS A 295 11.83 -7.33 4.49
C HIS A 295 11.09 -6.48 3.46
N VAL A 296 11.02 -6.98 2.22
CA VAL A 296 10.44 -6.29 1.07
C VAL A 296 9.32 -7.17 0.47
N PRO A 297 8.04 -6.80 0.65
CA PRO A 297 6.95 -7.41 -0.12
C PRO A 297 7.16 -7.24 -1.63
N PRO A 298 6.50 -8.03 -2.49
CA PRO A 298 5.54 -9.07 -2.17
C PRO A 298 6.19 -10.45 -2.02
N THR A 299 7.52 -10.57 -2.05
CA THR A 299 8.20 -11.89 -2.09
C THR A 299 9.22 -12.13 -0.98
N SER A 300 9.77 -11.08 -0.36
CA SER A 300 10.96 -11.17 0.50
C SER A 300 10.71 -10.60 1.90
N TYR A 301 9.70 -11.08 2.62
CA TYR A 301 9.33 -10.52 3.93
C TYR A 301 8.84 -11.57 4.94
N ASP A 302 9.01 -11.24 6.21
CA ASP A 302 8.59 -12.04 7.37
C ASP A 302 7.79 -11.19 8.38
N LEU A 303 7.43 -9.95 7.99
CA LEU A 303 6.76 -8.96 8.84
C LEU A 303 5.49 -8.41 8.17
N VAL A 304 4.48 -8.09 8.96
CA VAL A 304 3.27 -7.38 8.52
C VAL A 304 3.56 -5.88 8.50
N MET A 305 3.71 -5.32 7.30
CA MET A 305 4.21 -3.95 7.13
C MET A 305 3.28 -2.83 7.66
N PRO A 306 1.95 -2.83 7.39
CA PRO A 306 1.10 -1.72 7.81
C PRO A 306 1.12 -1.41 9.32
N PRO A 307 0.90 -2.36 10.25
CA PRO A 307 0.95 -2.06 11.68
C PRO A 307 2.35 -1.63 12.15
N LEU A 308 3.41 -2.19 11.57
CA LEU A 308 4.78 -1.78 11.85
C LEU A 308 5.06 -0.33 11.42
N ALA A 309 4.48 0.11 10.30
CA ALA A 309 4.60 1.49 9.84
C ALA A 309 3.76 2.48 10.67
N ILE A 310 2.61 2.05 11.20
CA ILE A 310 1.84 2.83 12.19
C ILE A 310 2.67 3.00 13.47
N ASP A 311 3.28 1.93 13.96
CA ASP A 311 4.19 1.97 15.11
C ASP A 311 5.39 2.91 14.88
N ALA A 312 5.86 3.00 13.63
CA ALA A 312 6.93 3.91 13.20
C ALA A 312 6.45 5.36 12.94
N GLY A 313 5.20 5.69 13.29
CA GLY A 313 4.69 7.06 13.15
C GLY A 313 4.42 7.52 11.72
N MET A 314 4.35 6.60 10.74
CA MET A 314 4.20 6.97 9.33
C MET A 314 2.78 7.37 8.96
N GLY A 315 1.77 6.85 9.64
CA GLY A 315 0.37 7.08 9.28
C GLY A 315 -0.59 6.20 10.07
N GLU A 316 -1.79 6.05 9.53
CA GLU A 316 -2.89 5.32 10.17
C GLU A 316 -3.49 4.28 9.22
N GLN A 317 -4.24 3.32 9.76
CA GLN A 317 -4.95 2.34 8.92
C GLN A 317 -6.22 2.96 8.32
N GLY A 318 -6.34 2.87 6.99
CA GLY A 318 -7.56 3.24 6.26
C GLY A 318 -8.62 2.14 6.23
N ARG A 319 -9.83 2.50 5.78
CA ARG A 319 -10.94 1.55 5.50
C ARG A 319 -10.54 0.43 4.54
N ASN A 320 -9.70 0.75 3.56
CA ASN A 320 -9.15 -0.20 2.61
C ASN A 320 -8.08 -1.13 3.22
N GLY A 321 -7.89 -1.11 4.55
CA GLY A 321 -6.96 -1.94 5.32
C GLY A 321 -5.48 -1.65 5.10
N ILE A 322 -5.15 -0.59 4.34
CA ILE A 322 -3.79 -0.18 3.97
C ILE A 322 -3.39 1.03 4.81
N LEU A 323 -2.08 1.28 4.93
CA LEU A 323 -1.55 2.48 5.58
C LEU A 323 -1.90 3.72 4.74
N ILE A 324 -2.42 4.75 5.39
CA ILE A 324 -2.59 6.09 4.85
C ILE A 324 -1.61 7.00 5.56
N THR A 325 -0.66 7.55 4.81
CA THR A 325 0.29 8.56 5.29
C THR A 325 -0.20 9.96 4.93
N PRO A 326 0.13 11.01 5.70
CA PRO A 326 -0.15 12.38 5.27
C PRO A 326 0.46 12.70 3.90
N GLU A 327 1.69 12.26 3.66
CA GLU A 327 2.50 12.64 2.50
C GLU A 327 2.05 11.95 1.21
N LEU A 328 1.86 10.63 1.28
CA LEU A 328 1.61 9.76 0.12
C LEU A 328 0.17 9.21 0.07
N GLY A 329 -0.63 9.46 1.11
CA GLY A 329 -1.94 8.85 1.25
C GLY A 329 -1.88 7.33 1.26
N ALA A 330 -2.80 6.70 0.54
CA ALA A 330 -2.79 5.26 0.33
C ALA A 330 -1.81 4.83 -0.78
N ASN A 331 -1.22 5.77 -1.55
CA ASN A 331 -0.16 5.48 -2.52
C ASN A 331 1.19 5.22 -1.81
N THR A 332 1.21 4.27 -0.89
CA THR A 332 2.36 3.95 -0.05
C THR A 332 2.73 2.49 -0.21
N ARG A 333 3.99 2.20 -0.57
CA ARG A 333 4.60 0.87 -0.51
C ARG A 333 5.66 0.86 0.56
N LEU A 334 5.69 -0.22 1.33
CA LEU A 334 6.48 -0.33 2.54
C LEU A 334 7.52 -1.44 2.40
N ALA A 335 8.68 -1.21 2.99
CA ALA A 335 9.63 -2.23 3.36
C ALA A 335 10.19 -1.93 4.75
N ALA A 336 10.83 -2.91 5.36
CA ALA A 336 11.49 -2.73 6.65
C ALA A 336 12.85 -3.43 6.67
N ILE A 337 13.77 -2.93 7.49
CA ILE A 337 15.04 -3.59 7.79
C ILE A 337 15.09 -3.83 9.29
N THR A 338 15.11 -5.10 9.70
CA THR A 338 15.28 -5.44 11.13
C THR A 338 16.74 -5.42 11.50
N THR A 339 17.04 -4.97 12.72
CA THR A 339 18.41 -4.81 13.21
C THR A 339 18.48 -4.86 14.74
N ASP A 340 19.66 -5.22 15.25
CA ASP A 340 20.04 -5.11 16.66
C ASP A 340 20.72 -3.76 16.99
N MET A 341 20.90 -2.89 16.00
CA MET A 341 21.38 -1.52 16.22
C MET A 341 20.48 -0.82 17.22
N PRO A 342 21.01 -0.22 18.32
CA PRO A 342 20.17 0.42 19.31
C PRO A 342 19.64 1.73 18.74
N LEU A 343 18.32 1.82 18.56
CA LEU A 343 17.64 2.97 17.96
C LEU A 343 16.59 3.54 18.91
N GLU A 344 16.31 4.84 18.76
CA GLU A 344 15.15 5.50 19.38
C GLU A 344 13.94 5.35 18.45
N PRO A 345 12.86 4.66 18.87
CA PRO A 345 11.64 4.54 18.08
C PRO A 345 10.90 5.87 17.94
N ASP A 346 10.23 6.05 16.81
CA ASP A 346 9.28 7.14 16.61
C ASP A 346 8.00 6.91 17.41
N LYS A 347 7.26 8.00 17.62
CA LYS A 347 5.90 7.94 18.17
C LYS A 347 4.89 7.80 17.03
N PRO A 348 3.81 7.02 17.23
CA PRO A 348 2.66 7.01 16.33
C PRO A 348 2.04 8.40 16.15
N ILE A 349 1.22 8.57 15.10
CA ILE A 349 0.45 9.80 14.86
C ILE A 349 -1.06 9.52 14.76
N ASP A 350 -1.88 10.50 15.13
CA ASP A 350 -3.33 10.51 14.87
C ASP A 350 -3.69 11.77 14.06
N ILE A 351 -4.06 11.57 12.80
CA ILE A 351 -4.51 12.63 11.89
C ILE A 351 -6.00 12.45 11.53
N GLY A 352 -6.73 11.59 12.25
CA GLY A 352 -8.15 11.38 12.07
C GLY A 352 -8.55 10.51 10.87
N VAL A 353 -7.65 9.69 10.29
CA VAL A 353 -7.97 8.84 9.11
C VAL A 353 -9.20 7.96 9.37
N SER A 354 -9.30 7.36 10.55
CA SER A 354 -10.45 6.52 10.92
C SER A 354 -11.75 7.33 10.94
N LYS A 355 -11.73 8.57 11.46
CA LYS A 355 -12.89 9.47 11.50
C LYS A 355 -13.34 9.85 10.08
N PHE A 356 -12.39 10.18 9.20
CA PHE A 356 -12.67 10.45 7.80
C PHE A 356 -13.24 9.21 7.07
N CYS A 357 -12.63 8.05 7.29
CA CYS A 357 -13.03 6.78 6.67
C CYS A 357 -14.45 6.37 7.02
N LYS A 358 -14.97 6.74 8.20
CA LYS A 358 -16.38 6.51 8.58
C LYS A 358 -17.34 7.16 7.59
N LYS A 359 -17.04 8.36 7.09
CA LYS A 359 -17.92 9.13 6.19
C LYS A 359 -17.65 8.90 4.70
N CYS A 360 -16.39 8.66 4.32
CA CYS A 360 -15.96 8.71 2.92
C CYS A 360 -16.49 7.56 2.05
N ARG A 361 -16.14 6.32 2.39
CA ARG A 361 -16.48 5.05 1.70
C ARG A 361 -16.16 4.93 0.19
N ILE A 362 -15.57 5.94 -0.46
CA ILE A 362 -15.24 5.93 -1.90
C ILE A 362 -14.46 4.66 -2.32
N CYS A 363 -13.44 4.25 -1.55
CA CYS A 363 -12.68 3.04 -1.87
C CYS A 363 -13.52 1.74 -1.85
N ALA A 364 -14.61 1.69 -1.07
CA ALA A 364 -15.54 0.57 -1.07
C ALA A 364 -16.50 0.65 -2.26
N GLU A 365 -17.02 1.84 -2.55
CA GLU A 365 -17.89 2.14 -3.71
C GLU A 365 -17.20 1.76 -5.03
N GLU A 366 -15.92 2.08 -5.15
CA GLU A 366 -15.13 1.87 -6.37
C GLU A 366 -14.44 0.49 -6.44
N CYS A 367 -14.59 -0.38 -5.44
CA CYS A 367 -13.88 -1.66 -5.42
C CYS A 367 -14.46 -2.64 -6.46
N PRO A 368 -13.73 -3.04 -7.52
CA PRO A 368 -14.26 -3.95 -8.54
C PRO A 368 -14.61 -5.34 -8.00
N GLY A 369 -13.99 -5.72 -6.88
CA GLY A 369 -14.21 -7.03 -6.26
C GLY A 369 -15.26 -7.02 -5.15
N GLY A 370 -15.79 -5.86 -4.76
CA GLY A 370 -16.62 -5.74 -3.55
C GLY A 370 -15.91 -6.26 -2.30
N ALA A 371 -14.57 -6.09 -2.25
CA ALA A 371 -13.71 -6.67 -1.21
C ALA A 371 -13.60 -5.80 0.04
N ILE A 372 -14.02 -4.54 -0.02
CA ILE A 372 -13.86 -3.56 1.06
C ILE A 372 -15.21 -3.33 1.73
N SER A 373 -15.22 -3.33 3.07
CA SER A 373 -16.44 -3.14 3.86
C SER A 373 -17.09 -1.77 3.63
N PHE A 374 -18.42 -1.78 3.47
CA PHE A 374 -19.27 -0.59 3.42
C PHE A 374 -19.73 -0.09 4.79
N LYS A 375 -19.43 -0.82 5.89
CA LYS A 375 -19.89 -0.45 7.24
C LYS A 375 -19.24 0.85 7.70
N ASP A 376 -20.01 1.76 8.31
CA ASP A 376 -19.45 3.02 8.83
C ASP A 376 -18.29 2.79 9.78
N THR A 377 -18.43 1.84 10.69
CA THR A 377 -17.43 1.55 11.71
C THR A 377 -16.69 0.24 11.44
N PRO A 378 -15.46 0.10 11.97
CA PRO A 378 -14.76 -1.18 12.04
C PRO A 378 -15.60 -2.25 12.75
N GLY A 379 -16.03 -3.27 12.01
CA GLY A 379 -16.96 -4.27 12.53
C GLY A 379 -16.31 -5.51 13.14
N GLU A 380 -15.07 -5.82 12.78
CA GLU A 380 -14.47 -7.14 13.02
C GLU A 380 -13.20 -7.03 13.86
N VAL A 381 -13.07 -7.93 14.84
CA VAL A 381 -11.84 -8.13 15.62
C VAL A 381 -11.05 -9.26 14.97
N ILE A 382 -9.89 -8.93 14.41
CA ILE A 382 -9.02 -9.86 13.71
C ILE A 382 -7.69 -9.89 14.45
N ARG A 383 -7.33 -11.05 15.01
CA ARG A 383 -6.11 -11.24 15.81
C ARG A 383 -5.98 -10.25 16.97
N GLY A 384 -7.09 -10.00 17.66
CA GLY A 384 -7.13 -9.06 18.78
C GLY A 384 -7.26 -7.59 18.40
N TYR A 385 -7.33 -7.24 17.10
CA TYR A 385 -7.46 -5.84 16.65
C TYR A 385 -8.75 -5.59 15.88
N ARG A 386 -9.51 -4.58 16.29
CA ARG A 386 -10.71 -4.12 15.59
C ARG A 386 -10.33 -3.29 14.36
N ARG A 387 -10.81 -3.69 13.19
CA ARG A 387 -10.53 -3.00 11.91
C ARG A 387 -11.60 -3.26 10.85
N TRP A 388 -11.56 -2.50 9.76
CA TRP A 388 -12.26 -2.88 8.53
C TRP A 388 -11.54 -4.07 7.90
N LYS A 389 -12.24 -5.21 7.74
CA LYS A 389 -11.71 -6.37 7.03
C LYS A 389 -11.77 -6.14 5.53
N ILE A 390 -10.69 -6.46 4.85
CA ILE A 390 -10.68 -6.68 3.42
C ILE A 390 -10.91 -8.17 3.18
N ASP A 391 -11.83 -8.51 2.30
CA ASP A 391 -11.90 -9.85 1.73
C ASP A 391 -10.76 -10.03 0.71
N GLN A 392 -9.64 -10.59 1.18
CA GLN A 392 -8.46 -10.80 0.37
C GLN A 392 -8.71 -11.75 -0.82
N ASN A 393 -9.67 -12.67 -0.73
CA ASN A 393 -9.95 -13.62 -1.81
C ASN A 393 -10.65 -12.89 -2.96
N LYS A 394 -11.69 -12.10 -2.66
CA LYS A 394 -12.34 -11.24 -3.66
C LYS A 394 -11.38 -10.22 -4.27
N CYS A 395 -10.50 -9.62 -3.46
CA CYS A 395 -9.46 -8.72 -3.95
C CYS A 395 -8.53 -9.44 -4.94
N PHE A 396 -8.08 -10.64 -4.61
CA PHE A 396 -7.22 -11.44 -5.48
C PHE A 396 -7.94 -11.92 -6.75
N THR A 397 -9.24 -12.21 -6.70
CA THR A 397 -10.04 -12.49 -7.91
C THR A 397 -9.89 -11.37 -8.92
N VAL A 398 -9.99 -10.10 -8.50
CA VAL A 398 -9.79 -8.94 -9.39
C VAL A 398 -8.38 -8.87 -9.97
N TRP A 399 -7.34 -9.26 -9.21
CA TRP A 399 -5.96 -9.28 -9.73
C TRP A 399 -5.82 -10.24 -10.90
N ASN A 400 -6.64 -11.29 -10.93
CA ASN A 400 -6.70 -12.27 -12.01
C ASN A 400 -7.67 -11.85 -13.12
N SER A 401 -8.32 -10.69 -13.01
CA SER A 401 -9.26 -10.18 -14.02
C SER A 401 -8.72 -9.02 -14.84
N VAL A 402 -7.62 -8.36 -14.44
CA VAL A 402 -7.06 -7.18 -15.14
C VAL A 402 -6.26 -7.58 -16.39
N ALA A 403 -6.21 -6.77 -17.45
CA ALA A 403 -5.58 -7.15 -18.72
C ALA A 403 -4.05 -6.93 -18.72
N THR A 404 -3.34 -7.54 -17.79
CA THR A 404 -1.88 -7.53 -17.72
C THR A 404 -1.32 -8.89 -18.10
N SER A 405 -0.05 -8.97 -18.56
CA SER A 405 0.56 -10.25 -18.96
C SER A 405 0.51 -11.35 -17.88
N HIS A 406 0.39 -10.95 -16.62
CA HIS A 406 0.16 -11.84 -15.47
C HIS A 406 -0.66 -11.12 -14.40
N ALA A 407 -1.34 -11.85 -13.52
CA ALA A 407 -2.08 -11.29 -12.37
C ALA A 407 -1.17 -10.50 -11.41
N ARG A 408 -1.18 -9.16 -11.48
CA ARG A 408 -0.16 -8.31 -10.82
C ARG A 408 -0.69 -7.09 -10.05
N GLY A 409 -2.00 -7.01 -9.81
CA GLY A 409 -2.59 -6.04 -8.88
C GLY A 409 -3.78 -5.26 -9.45
N CYS A 410 -4.59 -4.68 -8.54
CA CYS A 410 -5.73 -3.83 -8.90
C CYS A 410 -5.44 -2.34 -8.62
N ARG A 411 -5.20 -1.99 -7.34
CA ARG A 411 -4.85 -0.63 -6.88
C ARG A 411 -5.93 0.45 -7.03
N VAL A 412 -7.15 0.14 -7.50
CA VAL A 412 -8.25 1.12 -7.56
C VAL A 412 -8.51 1.78 -6.21
N CYS A 413 -8.48 1.02 -5.11
CA CYS A 413 -8.68 1.59 -3.76
C CYS A 413 -7.57 2.56 -3.32
N LEU A 414 -6.43 2.60 -4.02
CA LEU A 414 -5.35 3.55 -3.79
C LEU A 414 -5.57 4.83 -4.61
N SER A 415 -5.95 4.68 -5.89
CA SER A 415 -6.12 5.80 -6.82
C SER A 415 -7.30 6.69 -6.47
N VAL A 416 -8.41 6.10 -6.05
CA VAL A 416 -9.65 6.81 -5.71
C VAL A 416 -9.61 7.40 -4.30
N CYS A 417 -8.63 7.04 -3.47
CA CYS A 417 -8.53 7.53 -2.10
C CYS A 417 -8.23 9.04 -2.10
N PRO A 418 -9.04 9.88 -1.42
CA PRO A 418 -8.81 11.33 -1.40
C PRO A 418 -7.48 11.77 -0.78
N TYR A 419 -6.89 10.95 0.10
CA TYR A 419 -5.55 11.22 0.64
C TYR A 419 -4.42 10.97 -0.37
N SER A 420 -4.67 10.17 -1.42
CA SER A 420 -3.61 9.77 -2.36
C SER A 420 -3.33 10.81 -3.43
N ARG A 421 -3.79 12.07 -3.28
CA ARG A 421 -3.64 13.14 -4.28
C ARG A 421 -2.18 13.57 -4.42
N LYS A 422 -1.72 13.84 -5.65
CA LYS A 422 -0.41 14.46 -5.89
C LYS A 422 -0.35 15.81 -5.19
N ASN A 423 0.86 16.22 -4.84
CA ASN A 423 1.00 17.41 -4.01
C ASN A 423 0.63 18.68 -4.79
N ASN A 424 -0.39 19.39 -4.32
CA ASN A 424 -0.80 20.70 -4.82
C ASN A 424 -1.28 21.58 -3.64
N TRP A 425 -1.49 22.87 -3.88
CA TRP A 425 -1.80 23.82 -2.78
C TRP A 425 -3.10 23.48 -2.04
N ILE A 426 -4.10 22.89 -2.72
CA ILE A 426 -5.39 22.50 -2.13
C ILE A 426 -5.21 21.27 -1.25
N HIS A 427 -4.52 20.25 -1.77
CA HIS A 427 -4.24 19.06 -1.00
C HIS A 427 -3.34 19.37 0.20
N ASN A 428 -2.34 20.24 0.04
CA ASN A 428 -1.55 20.76 1.15
C ASN A 428 -2.42 21.43 2.21
N PHE A 429 -3.30 22.34 1.81
CA PHE A 429 -4.23 22.99 2.73
C PHE A 429 -5.13 21.97 3.44
N ALA A 430 -5.72 21.03 2.70
CA ALA A 430 -6.58 19.98 3.27
C ALA A 430 -5.83 19.14 4.29
N ARG A 431 -4.60 18.69 3.99
CA ARG A 431 -3.77 17.90 4.91
C ARG A 431 -3.41 18.62 6.19
N GLU A 432 -3.18 19.93 6.13
CA GLU A 432 -2.82 20.70 7.32
C GLU A 432 -4.07 21.16 8.09
N ALA A 433 -5.14 21.55 7.41
CA ALA A 433 -6.31 22.12 8.05
C ALA A 433 -7.28 21.05 8.58
N ASP A 434 -7.52 19.96 7.84
CA ASP A 434 -8.53 18.96 8.22
C ASP A 434 -8.23 18.24 9.54
N PRO A 435 -7.01 17.72 9.78
CA PRO A 435 -6.68 17.10 11.07
C PRO A 435 -6.76 18.06 12.26
N ARG A 436 -6.77 19.38 12.01
CA ARG A 436 -6.86 20.44 13.03
C ARG A 436 -8.27 20.97 13.21
N ASP A 437 -9.24 20.56 12.40
CA ASP A 437 -10.64 20.93 12.54
C ASP A 437 -11.36 19.97 13.51
N PRO A 438 -11.66 20.40 14.76
CA PRO A 438 -12.35 19.53 15.72
C PRO A 438 -13.80 19.24 15.34
N THR A 439 -14.40 20.04 14.45
CA THR A 439 -15.80 19.90 14.05
C THR A 439 -15.99 18.85 12.95
N GLY A 440 -14.93 18.59 12.17
CA GLY A 440 -14.98 17.77 10.97
C GLY A 440 -15.88 18.32 9.87
N LEU A 441 -16.21 19.61 9.92
CA LEU A 441 -16.95 20.31 8.87
C LEU A 441 -16.08 20.45 7.62
N LEU A 442 -14.78 20.69 7.79
CA LEU A 442 -13.84 20.78 6.69
C LEU A 442 -13.74 19.45 5.93
N ALA A 443 -13.47 18.33 6.63
CA ALA A 443 -13.53 16.97 6.05
C ALA A 443 -14.83 16.74 5.29
N SER A 444 -15.97 17.11 5.89
CA SER A 444 -17.29 16.86 5.29
C SER A 444 -17.51 17.69 4.03
N GLY A 445 -17.09 18.96 4.03
CA GLY A 445 -17.16 19.85 2.86
C GLY A 445 -16.22 19.43 1.74
N LEU A 446 -14.95 19.13 2.07
CA LEU A 446 -13.96 18.61 1.12
C LEU A 446 -14.42 17.28 0.52
N LEU A 447 -15.00 16.38 1.32
CA LEU A 447 -15.55 15.12 0.85
C LEU A 447 -16.74 15.33 -0.09
N ALA A 448 -17.64 16.27 0.21
CA ALA A 448 -18.76 16.60 -0.67
C ALA A 448 -18.27 17.12 -2.03
N MET A 449 -17.25 18.00 -2.03
CA MET A 449 -16.58 18.45 -3.25
C MET A 449 -15.91 17.29 -3.98
N GLN A 450 -15.21 16.41 -3.25
CA GLN A 450 -14.54 15.24 -3.80
C GLN A 450 -15.51 14.26 -4.47
N LYS A 451 -16.74 14.11 -3.97
CA LYS A 451 -17.78 13.28 -4.59
C LYS A 451 -18.51 13.97 -5.75
N LYS A 452 -18.53 15.31 -5.77
CA LYS A 452 -19.27 16.09 -6.77
C LYS A 452 -18.43 16.48 -8.00
N PHE A 453 -17.16 16.79 -7.81
CA PHE A 453 -16.29 17.33 -8.88
C PHE A 453 -15.34 16.30 -9.49
N PHE A 454 -15.07 15.19 -8.80
CA PHE A 454 -14.24 14.12 -9.37
C PHE A 454 -15.13 13.04 -9.96
N THR A 455 -14.74 12.56 -11.15
CA THR A 455 -15.40 11.44 -11.79
C THR A 455 -14.89 10.13 -11.21
N TYR A 456 -15.82 9.26 -10.88
CA TYR A 456 -15.56 7.90 -10.47
C TYR A 456 -16.21 6.97 -11.48
N PRO A 457 -15.42 6.24 -12.28
CA PRO A 457 -15.92 5.26 -13.20
C PRO A 457 -16.84 4.21 -12.57
N GLY A 458 -16.77 3.90 -11.29
CA GLY A 458 -17.49 2.76 -10.72
C GLY A 458 -16.71 1.47 -10.86
N GLY A 459 -16.86 0.58 -9.87
CA GLY A 459 -15.93 -0.54 -9.69
C GLY A 459 -15.78 -1.48 -10.89
N GLN A 460 -16.86 -1.87 -11.57
CA GLN A 460 -16.77 -2.79 -12.71
C GLN A 460 -16.16 -2.14 -13.95
N GLU A 461 -16.28 -0.81 -14.09
CA GLU A 461 -15.86 -0.08 -15.30
C GLU A 461 -14.31 0.00 -15.42
N TYR A 462 -13.56 -0.34 -14.36
CA TYR A 462 -12.10 -0.47 -14.41
C TYR A 462 -11.60 -1.79 -15.00
N LEU A 463 -12.46 -2.81 -15.10
CA LEU A 463 -12.06 -4.14 -15.55
C LEU A 463 -11.99 -4.22 -17.09
N PRO A 464 -11.13 -5.11 -17.63
CA PRO A 464 -11.07 -5.36 -19.06
C PRO A 464 -12.34 -5.99 -19.64
N PRO A 465 -12.51 -5.91 -20.98
CA PRO A 465 -13.76 -6.19 -21.68
C PRO A 465 -14.35 -7.60 -21.46
N PRO A 466 -15.62 -7.84 -21.83
CA PRO A 466 -16.01 -7.86 -23.26
C PRO A 466 -16.54 -6.57 -23.89
N ASP A 467 -16.90 -5.53 -23.13
CA ASP A 467 -17.66 -4.37 -23.70
C ASP A 467 -16.85 -3.07 -23.91
N GLY A 468 -15.53 -3.16 -23.94
CA GLY A 468 -14.75 -2.27 -24.82
C GLY A 468 -14.48 -0.84 -24.39
N ASN A 469 -14.29 -0.53 -23.09
CA ASN A 469 -13.43 0.59 -22.64
C ASN A 469 -13.19 0.55 -21.13
N ASN A 470 -12.04 0.00 -20.69
CA ASN A 470 -11.62 0.07 -19.29
C ASN A 470 -11.47 1.54 -18.93
N ARG A 471 -12.45 2.07 -18.20
CA ARG A 471 -12.43 3.46 -17.80
C ARG A 471 -11.25 3.68 -16.87
N THR A 472 -10.65 4.84 -17.01
CA THR A 472 -9.55 5.27 -16.19
C THR A 472 -10.06 6.27 -15.16
N PHE A 473 -9.46 6.26 -13.97
CA PHE A 473 -9.78 7.28 -12.96
C PHE A 473 -9.12 8.62 -13.34
N GLY A 474 -7.85 8.60 -13.73
CA GLY A 474 -7.14 9.68 -14.43
C GLY A 474 -6.75 9.27 -15.85
N GLU A 475 -6.41 10.20 -16.72
CA GLU A 475 -5.93 9.84 -18.06
C GLU A 475 -4.57 9.10 -17.97
N ALA A 476 -4.40 8.02 -18.73
CA ALA A 476 -3.10 7.37 -18.81
C ALA A 476 -2.08 8.31 -19.49
N PRO A 477 -0.85 8.43 -18.95
CA PRO A 477 0.12 9.35 -19.49
C PRO A 477 0.54 8.92 -20.91
N GLY A 478 0.78 9.89 -21.79
CA GLY A 478 1.08 9.61 -23.21
C GLY A 478 2.25 8.64 -23.42
N TRP A 479 3.28 8.69 -22.56
CA TRP A 479 4.40 7.76 -22.63
C TRP A 479 4.04 6.28 -22.34
N LEU A 480 2.87 6.00 -21.74
CA LEU A 480 2.36 4.64 -21.50
C LEU A 480 1.32 4.16 -22.51
N ARG A 481 0.81 5.04 -23.37
CA ARG A 481 -0.17 4.70 -24.39
C ARG A 481 0.55 4.20 -25.64
N THR A 482 0.37 2.93 -25.99
CA THR A 482 1.18 2.30 -27.04
C THR A 482 0.96 2.95 -28.40
N GLU A 483 -0.29 3.32 -28.69
CA GLU A 483 -0.74 4.01 -29.90
C GLU A 483 -0.10 5.39 -30.12
N GLU A 484 0.49 6.00 -29.10
CA GLU A 484 1.19 7.30 -29.25
C GLU A 484 2.60 7.13 -29.83
N TRP A 485 3.17 5.91 -29.81
CA TRP A 485 4.57 5.66 -30.16
C TRP A 485 4.76 4.62 -31.27
N PHE A 486 3.73 3.82 -31.56
CA PHE A 486 3.79 2.72 -32.52
C PHE A 486 2.53 2.67 -33.39
N ASP A 487 2.71 2.30 -34.65
CA ASP A 487 1.60 2.06 -35.57
C ASP A 487 0.94 0.70 -35.24
N LEU A 488 -0.26 0.77 -34.63
CA LEU A 488 -1.05 -0.39 -34.18
C LEU A 488 -2.29 -0.64 -35.03
#